data_AF-L9WAV6-F1
#
_entry.id   AF-L9WAV6-F1
#
_cell.length_a   1.000
_cell.length_b   1.000
_cell.length_c   1.000
_cell.angle_alpha   90.00
_cell.angle_beta   90.00
_cell.angle_gamma   90.00
#
_symmetry.space_group_name_H-M   'P 1'
#
loop_
_entity.id
_entity.type
_entity.pdbx_description
1 polymer ?
#
loop_
_entity_poly.entity_id
_entity_poly.type
_entity_poly.pdbx_seq_one_letter_code
_entity_poly.pdbx_strand_id
1 'polypeptide(L)'
;MLSAFQNNISQSPRDGPLEIEVICNDSEMSKELVSVHCAYRNRNDLPLDVTVHYDLTTDELEKVFSRESDFVHYIGHIDTDGFRCSDGTISAAQIETVGTKAFILNACRSYEQGLHLIEAGAIGGIVTFREIENSVAVNAGRTIARLLNFGLPLYGALHILQKIGDGEQQYHIVGDGSLTVVQTSQGSPIAGTITQAEDGNDMIVDSYLSPSKDRGSVYNLTTNMAESYRLVFGKVSLQSESTADLVELLNTEPFPVLFDGELRWSTDIKTHEL
;
A
#
# COMPACT_ATOMS: atom_id res chain seq x y z
N MET A 1 -2.65 18.61 8.33
CA MET A 1 -2.51 18.69 6.84
C MET A 1 -1.35 19.59 6.41
N LEU A 2 -1.13 20.76 7.00
CA LEU A 2 0.08 21.56 6.71
C LEU A 2 1.38 20.82 7.07
N SER A 3 1.40 20.11 8.21
CA SER A 3 2.55 19.31 8.66
C SER A 3 2.98 18.26 7.63
N ALA A 4 2.04 17.46 7.10
CA ALA A 4 2.32 16.49 6.04
C ALA A 4 3.00 17.10 4.81
N PHE A 5 2.53 18.27 4.37
CA PHE A 5 3.14 18.98 3.23
C PHE A 5 4.55 19.49 3.55
N GLN A 6 4.77 20.02 4.76
CA GLN A 6 6.09 20.46 5.21
C GLN A 6 7.07 19.28 5.31
N ASN A 7 6.62 18.15 5.87
CA ASN A 7 7.40 16.93 6.00
C ASN A 7 7.79 16.38 4.62
N ASN A 8 6.89 16.44 3.63
CA ASN A 8 7.17 15.98 2.26
C ASN A 8 8.26 16.81 1.57
N ILE A 9 8.27 18.15 1.73
CA ILE A 9 9.28 19.02 1.11
C ILE A 9 10.70 18.70 1.58
N SER A 10 10.85 18.28 2.83
CA SER A 10 12.16 18.03 3.44
C SER A 10 12.76 16.67 3.09
N GLN A 11 12.04 15.81 2.36
CA GLN A 11 12.50 14.45 2.07
C GLN A 11 12.70 14.17 0.59
N SER A 12 13.74 13.36 0.33
CA SER A 12 13.98 12.74 -0.96
C SER A 12 13.46 11.30 -0.93
N PRO A 13 12.75 10.87 -1.98
CA PRO A 13 12.51 9.44 -2.19
C PRO A 13 13.84 8.69 -2.30
N ARG A 14 13.82 7.39 -2.01
CA ARG A 14 15.03 6.56 -1.99
C ARG A 14 15.04 5.60 -3.17
N ASP A 15 16.24 5.40 -3.73
CA ASP A 15 16.54 4.29 -4.62
C ASP A 15 16.86 3.04 -3.79
N GLY A 16 16.21 1.91 -4.08
CA GLY A 16 16.48 0.63 -3.42
C GLY A 16 15.23 -0.04 -2.85
N PRO A 17 15.40 -1.16 -2.11
CA PRO A 17 14.29 -1.84 -1.46
C PRO A 17 13.61 -0.93 -0.45
N LEU A 18 12.28 -1.04 -0.37
CA LEU A 18 11.48 -0.37 0.64
C LEU A 18 11.87 -0.89 2.03
N GLU A 19 12.30 0.00 2.93
CA GLU A 19 12.51 -0.33 4.34
C GLU A 19 11.18 -0.34 5.08
N ILE A 20 10.75 -1.55 5.46
CA ILE A 20 9.51 -1.80 6.18
C ILE A 20 9.83 -2.22 7.62
N GLU A 21 9.27 -1.48 8.57
CA GLU A 21 9.24 -1.83 9.98
C GLU A 21 7.85 -2.40 10.32
N VAL A 22 7.75 -3.70 10.55
CA VAL A 22 6.50 -4.35 10.98
C VAL A 22 6.52 -4.50 12.49
N ILE A 23 5.53 -3.95 13.17
CA ILE A 23 5.42 -3.97 14.63
C ILE A 23 4.20 -4.80 15.01
N CYS A 24 4.40 -5.84 15.82
CA CYS A 24 3.35 -6.71 16.31
C CYS A 24 3.32 -6.71 17.84
N ASN A 25 2.47 -5.86 18.41
CA ASN A 25 2.25 -5.77 19.85
C ASN A 25 0.98 -6.51 20.32
N ASP A 26 0.39 -7.32 19.45
CA ASP A 26 -0.70 -8.23 19.79
C ASP A 26 -0.24 -9.69 19.72
N SER A 27 -0.30 -10.36 20.87
CA SER A 27 0.09 -11.75 21.03
C SER A 27 -0.78 -12.75 20.26
N GLU A 28 -2.06 -12.45 20.00
CA GLU A 28 -2.94 -13.31 19.19
C GLU A 28 -2.56 -13.22 17.71
N MET A 29 -2.20 -12.03 17.24
CA MET A 29 -1.77 -11.78 15.86
C MET A 29 -0.34 -12.25 15.55
N SER A 30 0.50 -12.42 16.58
CA SER A 30 1.88 -12.92 16.43
C SER A 30 1.97 -14.27 15.68
N LYS A 31 0.97 -15.15 15.87
CA LYS A 31 0.90 -16.47 15.20
C LYS A 31 0.62 -16.35 13.71
N GLU A 32 -0.26 -15.43 13.32
CA GLU A 32 -0.55 -15.12 11.92
C GLU A 32 0.65 -14.44 11.27
N LEU A 33 1.40 -13.64 12.03
CA LEU A 33 2.57 -12.91 11.54
C LEU A 33 3.74 -13.81 11.09
N VAL A 34 3.93 -14.97 11.73
CA VAL A 34 4.96 -15.94 11.31
C VAL A 34 4.72 -16.43 9.88
N SER A 35 3.45 -16.60 9.49
CA SER A 35 3.07 -16.89 8.10
C SER A 35 3.27 -15.68 7.18
N VAL A 36 3.16 -14.46 7.71
CA VAL A 36 3.34 -13.19 6.99
C VAL A 36 4.80 -12.84 6.74
N HIS A 37 5.73 -13.21 7.63
CA HIS A 37 7.17 -13.11 7.37
C HIS A 37 7.56 -13.92 6.11
N CYS A 38 6.99 -15.12 5.95
CA CYS A 38 7.10 -15.87 4.70
C CYS A 38 6.42 -15.15 3.53
N ALA A 39 5.30 -14.46 3.74
CA ALA A 39 4.60 -13.75 2.69
C ALA A 39 5.30 -12.48 2.18
N TYR A 40 6.03 -11.78 3.05
CA TYR A 40 6.85 -10.61 2.69
C TYR A 40 8.19 -11.03 2.05
N ARG A 41 8.73 -12.21 2.40
CA ARG A 41 10.04 -12.70 1.89
C ARG A 41 9.93 -13.72 0.74
N ASN A 42 8.85 -14.50 0.65
CA ASN A 42 8.63 -15.49 -0.41
C ASN A 42 7.93 -14.85 -1.61
N ARG A 43 8.70 -14.08 -2.38
CA ARG A 43 8.63 -14.06 -3.85
C ARG A 43 9.81 -13.24 -4.36
N ASN A 44 10.47 -13.76 -5.39
CA ASN A 44 11.61 -13.14 -6.07
C ASN A 44 11.26 -11.83 -6.82
N ASP A 45 10.07 -11.27 -6.60
CA ASP A 45 9.44 -10.35 -7.54
C ASP A 45 9.68 -8.88 -7.17
N LEU A 46 9.98 -8.55 -5.90
CA LEU A 46 10.58 -7.26 -5.51
C LEU A 46 11.36 -7.38 -4.19
N PRO A 47 12.53 -6.72 -4.04
CA PRO A 47 13.28 -6.73 -2.79
C PRO A 47 12.59 -5.81 -1.77
N LEU A 48 12.01 -6.40 -0.73
CA LEU A 48 11.55 -5.69 0.47
C LEU A 48 12.58 -5.91 1.59
N ASP A 49 13.02 -4.85 2.26
CA ASP A 49 13.81 -4.98 3.48
C ASP A 49 12.87 -4.88 4.68
N VAL A 50 12.51 -6.04 5.24
CA VAL A 50 11.49 -6.13 6.29
C VAL A 50 12.14 -6.49 7.62
N THR A 51 12.06 -5.56 8.56
CA THR A 51 12.39 -5.79 9.96
C THR A 51 11.09 -5.98 10.75
N VAL A 52 11.05 -7.02 11.59
CA VAL A 52 9.86 -7.35 12.37
C VAL A 52 10.17 -7.24 13.86
N HIS A 53 9.33 -6.50 14.56
CA HIS A 53 9.38 -6.27 15.99
C HIS A 53 8.19 -6.92 16.67
N TYR A 54 8.42 -7.53 17.83
CA TYR A 54 7.37 -8.20 18.59
C TYR A 54 7.37 -7.68 20.03
N ASP A 55 6.18 -7.45 20.57
CA ASP A 55 5.94 -7.19 21.98
C ASP A 55 6.79 -6.03 22.55
N LEU A 56 6.88 -4.94 21.77
CA LEU A 56 7.74 -3.81 22.09
C LEU A 56 7.27 -3.08 23.36
N THR A 57 8.24 -2.61 24.14
CA THR A 57 8.00 -1.63 25.21
C THR A 57 7.64 -0.26 24.65
N THR A 58 7.21 0.67 25.50
CA THR A 58 6.96 2.07 25.08
C THR A 58 8.21 2.71 24.50
N ASP A 59 9.36 2.51 25.14
CA ASP A 59 10.66 3.06 24.71
C ASP A 59 11.15 2.45 23.39
N GLU A 60 10.87 1.16 23.15
CA GLU A 60 11.22 0.49 21.91
C GLU A 60 10.32 0.94 20.76
N LEU A 61 9.01 1.07 21.01
CA LEU A 61 8.06 1.56 20.02
C LEU A 61 8.42 2.98 19.56
N GLU A 62 8.73 3.87 20.49
CA GLU A 62 9.19 5.23 20.20
C GLU A 62 10.43 5.22 19.31
N LYS A 63 11.42 4.36 19.62
CA LYS A 63 12.64 4.23 18.81
C LYS A 63 12.36 3.77 17.39
N VAL A 64 11.42 2.85 17.20
CA VAL A 64 11.05 2.37 15.85
C VAL A 64 10.42 3.49 15.04
N PHE A 65 9.48 4.26 15.61
CA PHE A 65 8.88 5.40 14.90
C PHE A 65 9.85 6.55 14.66
N SER A 66 10.78 6.78 15.59
CA SER A 66 11.82 7.82 15.48
C SER A 66 12.90 7.50 14.45
N ARG A 67 13.08 6.21 14.12
CA ARG A 67 14.05 5.77 13.12
C ARG A 67 13.59 6.15 11.72
N GLU A 68 14.53 6.51 10.86
CA GLU A 68 14.27 6.67 9.43
C GLU A 68 13.87 5.32 8.82
N SER A 69 12.65 5.26 8.30
CA SER A 69 12.11 4.12 7.56
C SER A 69 11.10 4.61 6.53
N ASP A 70 10.94 3.88 5.43
CA ASP A 70 10.02 4.28 4.38
C ASP A 70 8.57 3.94 4.72
N PHE A 71 8.35 2.83 5.45
CA PHE A 71 7.02 2.37 5.81
C PHE A 71 6.98 1.65 7.17
N VAL A 72 6.06 2.03 8.05
CA VAL A 72 5.73 1.26 9.27
C VAL A 72 4.38 0.56 9.11
N HIS A 73 4.34 -0.73 9.45
CA HIS A 73 3.10 -1.49 9.58
C HIS A 73 2.89 -1.87 11.04
N TYR A 74 2.07 -1.09 11.75
CA TYR A 74 1.71 -1.39 13.14
C TYR A 74 0.50 -2.31 13.20
N ILE A 75 0.61 -3.37 13.98
CA ILE A 75 -0.41 -4.37 14.24
C ILE A 75 -0.55 -4.51 15.76
N GLY A 76 -1.72 -4.15 16.27
CA GLY A 76 -2.04 -4.35 17.68
C GLY A 76 -3.22 -3.51 18.13
N HIS A 77 -3.23 -3.20 19.43
CA HIS A 77 -4.30 -2.43 20.05
C HIS A 77 -3.89 -0.98 20.26
N ILE A 78 -4.76 -0.08 19.81
CA ILE A 78 -4.70 1.34 20.12
C ILE A 78 -5.94 1.66 20.94
N ASP A 79 -5.71 2.16 22.16
CA ASP A 79 -6.74 2.65 23.05
C ASP A 79 -6.77 4.19 23.03
N THR A 80 -7.66 4.80 23.81
CA THR A 80 -7.72 6.26 23.95
C THR A 80 -6.40 6.87 24.42
N ASP A 81 -5.62 6.11 25.19
CA ASP A 81 -4.36 6.57 25.78
C ASP A 81 -3.14 6.32 24.87
N GLY A 82 -3.30 5.62 23.74
CA GLY A 82 -2.24 5.39 22.76
C GLY A 82 -2.04 3.93 22.35
N PHE A 83 -0.84 3.64 21.82
CA PHE A 83 -0.42 2.29 21.42
C PHE A 83 -0.16 1.42 22.65
N ARG A 84 -0.73 0.22 22.64
CA ARG A 84 -0.44 -0.78 23.67
C ARG A 84 0.94 -1.39 23.48
N CYS A 85 1.69 -1.45 24.57
CA CYS A 85 3.03 -2.01 24.68
C CYS A 85 3.08 -3.06 25.79
N SER A 86 4.18 -3.81 25.85
CA SER A 86 4.38 -4.85 26.87
C SER A 86 4.48 -4.31 28.30
N ASP A 87 4.90 -3.05 28.46
CA ASP A 87 5.09 -2.35 29.74
C ASP A 87 4.10 -1.19 29.98
N GLY A 88 3.14 -0.97 29.08
CA GLY A 88 2.14 0.08 29.25
C GLY A 88 1.50 0.57 27.96
N THR A 89 1.28 1.88 27.88
CA THR A 89 0.66 2.52 26.72
C THR A 89 1.39 3.83 26.45
N ILE A 90 1.67 4.11 25.18
CA ILE A 90 2.35 5.33 24.74
C ILE A 90 1.50 6.04 23.69
N SER A 91 1.25 7.33 23.91
CA SER A 91 0.56 8.17 22.93
C SER A 91 1.55 8.63 21.86
N ALA A 92 1.13 8.63 20.60
CA ALA A 92 1.89 9.23 19.50
C ALA A 92 2.20 10.71 19.76
N ALA A 93 1.38 11.41 20.56
CA ALA A 93 1.63 12.80 20.96
C ALA A 93 2.86 12.97 21.86
N GLN A 94 3.38 11.89 22.45
CA GLN A 94 4.58 11.90 23.28
C GLN A 94 5.85 11.66 22.46
N ILE A 95 5.72 11.23 21.20
CA ILE A 95 6.85 11.01 20.29
C ILE A 95 7.25 12.37 19.70
N GLU A 96 8.41 12.90 20.11
CA GLU A 96 8.86 14.24 19.70
C GLU A 96 9.19 14.33 18.21
N THR A 97 9.68 13.24 17.61
CA THR A 97 10.11 13.21 16.20
C THR A 97 9.84 11.84 15.60
N VAL A 98 9.17 11.81 14.45
CA VAL A 98 8.90 10.60 13.67
C VAL A 98 9.76 10.62 12.41
N GLY A 99 10.62 9.61 12.25
CA GLY A 99 11.47 9.42 11.09
C GLY A 99 10.81 8.58 9.98
N THR A 100 9.73 7.89 10.31
CA THR A 100 8.95 7.09 9.35
C THR A 100 8.20 7.97 8.34
N LYS A 101 8.34 7.70 7.05
CA LYS A 101 7.64 8.47 5.99
C LYS A 101 6.16 8.17 5.91
N ALA A 102 5.85 6.88 5.77
CA ALA A 102 4.49 6.37 5.61
C ALA A 102 4.16 5.33 6.66
N PHE A 103 2.89 5.21 7.06
CA PHE A 103 2.50 4.16 8.00
C PHE A 103 1.14 3.56 7.70
N ILE A 104 0.89 2.36 8.20
CA ILE A 104 -0.45 1.80 8.39
C ILE A 104 -0.63 1.41 9.85
N LEU A 105 -1.71 1.87 10.46
CA LEU A 105 -2.10 1.52 11.81
C LEU A 105 -3.27 0.54 11.76
N ASN A 106 -2.95 -0.75 11.67
CA ASN A 106 -3.89 -1.86 11.75
C ASN A 106 -4.28 -2.12 13.22
N ALA A 107 -5.02 -1.16 13.75
CA ALA A 107 -5.54 -1.16 15.10
C ALA A 107 -6.88 -0.42 15.10
N CYS A 108 -7.77 -0.78 16.01
CA CYS A 108 -9.09 -0.15 16.13
C CYS A 108 -8.95 1.36 16.43
N ARG A 109 -9.71 2.20 15.72
CA ARG A 109 -9.80 3.66 15.99
C ARG A 109 -8.44 4.38 15.96
N SER A 110 -7.56 4.01 15.04
CA SER A 110 -6.19 4.52 14.97
C SER A 110 -6.03 5.95 14.44
N TYR A 111 -7.14 6.64 14.10
CA TYR A 111 -7.13 7.97 13.49
C TYR A 111 -6.36 9.03 14.29
N GLU A 112 -6.65 9.19 15.58
CA GLU A 112 -6.04 10.25 16.40
C GLU A 112 -4.53 10.04 16.56
N GLN A 113 -4.11 8.81 16.81
CA GLN A 113 -2.69 8.46 16.89
C GLN A 113 -1.99 8.68 15.54
N GLY A 114 -2.66 8.38 14.43
CA GLY A 114 -2.14 8.69 13.10
C GLY A 114 -1.94 10.19 12.86
N LEU A 115 -2.84 11.05 13.33
CA LEU A 115 -2.65 12.50 13.23
C LEU A 115 -1.42 12.98 13.99
N HIS A 116 -1.20 12.48 15.20
CA HIS A 116 -0.03 12.83 15.99
C HIS A 116 1.28 12.36 15.34
N LEU A 117 1.30 11.18 14.69
CA LEU A 117 2.46 10.77 13.90
C LEU A 117 2.76 11.74 12.74
N ILE A 118 1.71 12.25 12.07
CA ILE A 118 1.87 13.27 11.02
C ILE A 118 2.38 14.60 11.59
N GLU A 119 1.92 14.99 12.77
CA GLU A 119 2.37 16.20 13.46
C GLU A 119 3.85 16.10 13.88
N ALA A 120 4.30 14.89 14.25
CA ALA A 120 5.66 14.62 14.71
C ALA A 120 6.67 14.34 13.59
N GLY A 121 6.24 14.15 12.32
CA GLY A 121 7.17 14.04 11.19
C GLY A 121 6.76 13.12 10.04
N ALA A 122 5.78 12.24 10.24
CA ALA A 122 5.29 11.39 9.16
C ALA A 122 4.60 12.20 8.06
N ILE A 123 4.61 11.69 6.83
CA ILE A 123 4.06 12.39 5.66
C ILE A 123 2.64 11.92 5.37
N GLY A 124 2.39 10.61 5.40
CA GLY A 124 1.09 10.04 5.10
C GLY A 124 0.86 8.73 5.83
N GLY A 125 -0.40 8.37 6.06
CA GLY A 125 -0.70 7.11 6.70
C GLY A 125 -2.10 6.60 6.44
N ILE A 126 -2.28 5.31 6.64
CA ILE A 126 -3.56 4.60 6.54
C ILE A 126 -4.00 4.20 7.95
N VAL A 127 -5.19 4.64 8.33
CA VAL A 127 -5.77 4.48 9.67
C VAL A 127 -7.17 3.92 9.60
N THR A 128 -7.73 3.54 10.74
CA THR A 128 -9.06 2.97 10.87
C THR A 128 -9.93 3.86 11.76
N PHE A 129 -11.25 3.89 11.50
CA PHE A 129 -12.22 4.53 12.39
C PHE A 129 -13.01 3.53 13.26
N ARG A 130 -12.95 2.24 12.92
CA ARG A 130 -13.74 1.18 13.53
C ARG A 130 -12.87 -0.04 13.81
N GLU A 131 -13.47 -1.07 14.39
CA GLU A 131 -12.81 -2.33 14.71
C GLU A 131 -12.65 -3.20 13.45
N ILE A 132 -11.45 -3.72 13.24
CA ILE A 132 -11.10 -4.60 12.13
C ILE A 132 -10.78 -5.98 12.68
N GLU A 133 -11.29 -7.03 12.05
CA GLU A 133 -10.91 -8.40 12.37
C GLU A 133 -9.42 -8.65 12.05
N ASN A 134 -8.75 -9.42 12.91
CA ASN A 134 -7.31 -9.67 12.81
C ASN A 134 -6.88 -10.19 11.43
N SER A 135 -7.61 -11.16 10.87
CA SER A 135 -7.33 -11.74 9.56
C SER A 135 -7.46 -10.73 8.40
N VAL A 136 -8.43 -9.80 8.50
CA VAL A 136 -8.64 -8.72 7.54
C VAL A 136 -7.50 -7.71 7.63
N ALA A 137 -7.08 -7.35 8.85
CA ALA A 137 -5.98 -6.42 9.09
C ALA A 137 -4.66 -6.94 8.49
N VAL A 138 -4.33 -8.22 8.75
CA VAL A 138 -3.13 -8.86 8.19
C VAL A 138 -3.14 -8.83 6.67
N ASN A 139 -4.25 -9.20 6.04
CA ASN A 139 -4.35 -9.25 4.58
C ASN A 139 -4.27 -7.85 3.96
N ALA A 140 -4.92 -6.86 4.58
CA ALA A 140 -4.88 -5.47 4.15
C ALA A 140 -3.46 -4.89 4.20
N GLY A 141 -2.75 -5.09 5.32
CA GLY A 141 -1.38 -4.59 5.48
C GLY A 141 -0.38 -5.25 4.52
N ARG A 142 -0.52 -6.56 4.27
CA ARG A 142 0.26 -7.26 3.23
C ARG A 142 -0.02 -6.68 1.84
N THR A 143 -1.29 -6.48 1.51
CA THR A 143 -1.71 -5.98 0.20
C THR A 143 -1.20 -4.57 -0.03
N ILE A 144 -1.40 -3.67 0.93
CA ILE A 144 -0.91 -2.29 0.86
C ILE A 144 0.60 -2.26 0.67
N ALA A 145 1.37 -2.96 1.49
CA ALA A 145 2.83 -2.96 1.38
C ALA A 145 3.32 -3.47 0.01
N ARG A 146 2.67 -4.49 -0.57
CA ARG A 146 3.00 -4.95 -1.93
C ARG A 146 2.72 -3.89 -3.00
N LEU A 147 1.59 -3.20 -2.90
CA LEU A 147 1.19 -2.15 -3.82
C LEU A 147 2.11 -0.92 -3.71
N LEU A 148 2.47 -0.54 -2.48
CA LEU A 148 3.41 0.56 -2.23
C LEU A 148 4.81 0.25 -2.79
N ASN A 149 5.28 -0.99 -2.62
CA ASN A 149 6.56 -1.41 -3.17
C ASN A 149 6.57 -1.49 -4.70
N PHE A 150 5.43 -1.80 -5.31
CA PHE A 150 5.24 -1.67 -6.76
C PHE A 150 5.32 -0.20 -7.23
N GLY A 151 5.22 0.76 -6.32
CA GLY A 151 5.27 2.19 -6.61
C GLY A 151 3.92 2.88 -6.63
N LEU A 152 2.82 2.20 -6.25
CA LEU A 152 1.55 2.90 -6.08
C LEU A 152 1.64 3.93 -4.94
N PRO A 153 1.04 5.12 -5.12
CA PRO A 153 0.86 6.05 -4.02
C PRO A 153 -0.14 5.50 -2.99
N LEU A 154 -0.14 6.05 -1.76
CA LEU A 154 -1.05 5.60 -0.69
C LEU A 154 -2.52 5.57 -1.12
N TYR A 155 -2.99 6.59 -1.86
CA TYR A 155 -4.37 6.61 -2.38
C TYR A 155 -4.64 5.49 -3.39
N GLY A 156 -3.65 5.11 -4.20
CA GLY A 156 -3.78 4.04 -5.17
C GLY A 156 -3.83 2.67 -4.49
N ALA A 157 -2.98 2.46 -3.48
CA ALA A 157 -3.01 1.26 -2.67
C ALA A 157 -4.36 1.09 -1.95
N LEU A 158 -4.89 2.16 -1.34
CA LEU A 158 -6.19 2.14 -0.69
C LEU A 158 -7.34 1.94 -1.70
N HIS A 159 -7.30 2.58 -2.88
CA HIS A 159 -8.31 2.41 -3.92
C HIS A 159 -8.41 0.96 -4.39
N ILE A 160 -7.27 0.27 -4.57
CA ILE A 160 -7.27 -1.14 -4.95
C ILE A 160 -7.75 -2.01 -3.80
N LEU A 161 -7.29 -1.75 -2.57
CA LEU A 161 -7.75 -2.46 -1.39
C LEU A 161 -9.29 -2.40 -1.30
N GLN A 162 -9.87 -1.23 -1.55
CA GLN A 162 -11.32 -0.95 -1.60
C GLN A 162 -12.13 -1.81 -2.57
N LYS A 163 -11.50 -2.39 -3.58
CA LYS A 163 -12.18 -3.28 -4.54
C LYS A 163 -12.14 -4.76 -4.18
N ILE A 164 -11.26 -5.18 -3.25
CA ILE A 164 -11.04 -6.60 -2.90
C ILE A 164 -12.04 -7.09 -1.84
N GLY A 165 -12.71 -6.19 -1.11
CA GLY A 165 -13.57 -6.54 0.04
C GLY A 165 -15.03 -6.10 -0.07
N ASP A 166 -15.88 -6.69 0.76
CA ASP A 166 -17.34 -6.50 0.79
C ASP A 166 -17.78 -5.17 1.45
N GLY A 167 -17.32 -4.03 0.92
CA GLY A 167 -18.01 -2.75 1.07
C GLY A 167 -17.92 -2.02 2.42
N GLU A 168 -17.50 -2.63 3.52
CA GLU A 168 -17.29 -1.95 4.81
C GLU A 168 -15.83 -1.58 5.08
N GLN A 169 -15.16 -0.96 4.11
CA GLN A 169 -13.75 -0.63 4.26
C GLN A 169 -13.54 0.51 5.24
N GLN A 170 -12.96 0.17 6.39
CA GLN A 170 -12.75 1.07 7.53
C GLN A 170 -11.47 1.90 7.41
N TYR A 171 -10.72 1.72 6.32
CA TYR A 171 -9.43 2.34 6.09
C TYR A 171 -9.54 3.72 5.45
N HIS A 172 -8.80 4.67 6.01
CA HIS A 172 -8.80 6.06 5.61
C HIS A 172 -7.37 6.60 5.56
N ILE A 173 -7.14 7.60 4.73
CA ILE A 173 -5.85 8.27 4.63
C ILE A 173 -5.82 9.49 5.55
N VAL A 174 -4.69 9.66 6.24
CA VAL A 174 -4.30 10.88 6.93
C VAL A 174 -2.98 11.39 6.34
N GLY A 175 -2.79 12.72 6.34
CA GLY A 175 -1.61 13.33 5.73
C GLY A 175 -1.69 13.40 4.20
N ASP A 176 -0.56 13.19 3.54
CA ASP A 176 -0.43 13.24 2.08
C ASP A 176 -0.64 11.86 1.46
N GLY A 177 -1.84 11.62 0.93
CA GLY A 177 -2.17 10.38 0.22
C GLY A 177 -1.46 10.19 -1.11
N SER A 178 -0.86 11.24 -1.67
CA SER A 178 -0.09 11.18 -2.93
C SER A 178 1.34 10.70 -2.73
N LEU A 179 1.76 10.51 -1.47
CA LEU A 179 3.07 9.96 -1.13
C LEU A 179 3.28 8.60 -1.80
N THR A 180 4.39 8.50 -2.52
CA THR A 180 4.95 7.25 -3.02
C THR A 180 6.26 6.98 -2.29
N VAL A 181 6.38 5.78 -1.73
CA VAL A 181 7.53 5.41 -0.88
C VAL A 181 8.71 4.81 -1.67
N VAL A 182 8.47 4.32 -2.89
CA VAL A 182 9.50 3.79 -3.81
C VAL A 182 9.53 4.62 -5.09
N GLN A 183 10.73 4.99 -5.56
CA GLN A 183 10.86 5.52 -6.92
C GLN A 183 10.95 4.39 -7.93
N THR A 184 9.97 4.32 -8.84
CA THR A 184 10.05 3.43 -10.00
C THR A 184 10.75 4.15 -11.14
N SER A 185 11.75 3.48 -11.74
CA SER A 185 12.37 3.94 -12.99
C SER A 185 11.44 3.80 -14.20
N GLN A 186 10.35 3.03 -14.04
CA GLN A 186 9.39 2.71 -15.07
C GLN A 186 8.09 3.49 -14.89
N GLY A 187 7.66 4.12 -15.99
CA GLY A 187 6.26 4.40 -16.26
C GLY A 187 5.46 5.12 -15.17
N SER A 188 4.15 5.02 -15.32
CA SER A 188 3.20 5.36 -14.25
C SER A 188 2.67 4.04 -13.75
N PRO A 189 2.58 3.81 -12.42
CA PRO A 189 2.06 2.55 -11.92
C PRO A 189 0.62 2.37 -12.42
N ILE A 190 0.30 1.15 -12.84
CA ILE A 190 -1.03 0.76 -13.32
C ILE A 190 -1.60 -0.36 -12.46
N ALA A 191 -2.93 -0.47 -12.44
CA ALA A 191 -3.62 -1.64 -11.92
C ALA A 191 -4.74 -2.06 -12.87
N GLY A 192 -4.84 -3.36 -13.12
CA GLY A 192 -5.89 -3.95 -13.94
C GLY A 192 -7.11 -4.36 -13.12
N THR A 193 -8.27 -4.38 -13.75
CA THR A 193 -9.48 -5.07 -13.28
C THR A 193 -10.03 -5.84 -14.47
N ILE A 194 -10.06 -7.16 -14.39
CA ILE A 194 -10.63 -8.02 -15.42
C ILE A 194 -12.02 -8.45 -14.96
N THR A 195 -13.00 -8.24 -15.82
CA THR A 195 -14.38 -8.70 -15.61
C THR A 195 -14.72 -9.70 -16.72
N GLN A 196 -15.12 -10.91 -16.33
CA GLN A 196 -15.58 -11.90 -17.29
C GLN A 196 -16.99 -11.55 -17.78
N ALA A 197 -17.21 -11.60 -19.10
CA ALA A 197 -18.53 -11.41 -19.71
C ALA A 197 -18.79 -12.47 -20.80
N GLU A 198 -20.06 -12.65 -21.20
CA GLU A 198 -20.47 -13.68 -22.17
C GLU A 198 -19.84 -13.51 -23.55
N ASP A 199 -19.52 -12.27 -23.95
CA ASP A 199 -18.97 -11.91 -25.26
C ASP A 199 -17.43 -11.72 -25.26
N GLY A 200 -16.77 -12.02 -24.14
CA GLY A 200 -15.33 -11.82 -23.94
C GLY A 200 -15.00 -11.09 -22.63
N ASN A 201 -13.73 -11.10 -22.23
CA ASN A 201 -13.30 -10.44 -21.00
C ASN A 201 -13.01 -8.95 -21.25
N ASP A 202 -13.57 -8.09 -20.40
CA ASP A 202 -13.27 -6.66 -20.37
C ASP A 202 -12.16 -6.38 -19.36
N MET A 203 -11.21 -5.51 -19.72
CA MET A 203 -10.16 -5.08 -18.82
C MET A 203 -10.16 -3.56 -18.63
N ILE A 204 -10.30 -3.13 -17.38
CA ILE A 204 -10.14 -1.73 -17.00
C ILE A 204 -8.75 -1.57 -16.41
N VAL A 205 -7.97 -0.63 -16.95
CA VAL A 205 -6.66 -0.24 -16.43
C VAL A 205 -6.78 1.12 -15.76
N ASP A 206 -6.55 1.16 -14.45
CA ASP A 206 -6.37 2.38 -13.68
C ASP A 206 -4.89 2.80 -13.75
N SER A 207 -4.60 4.04 -14.15
CA SER A 207 -3.24 4.61 -14.07
C SER A 207 -3.12 5.60 -12.91
N TYR A 208 -2.00 5.53 -12.20
CA TYR A 208 -1.74 6.33 -11.00
C TYR A 208 -0.56 7.28 -11.23
N LEU A 209 -0.62 8.43 -10.58
CA LEU A 209 0.48 9.40 -10.60
C LEU A 209 1.72 8.82 -9.92
N SER A 210 2.89 9.06 -10.52
CA SER A 210 4.20 8.81 -9.91
C SER A 210 4.91 10.16 -9.71
N PRO A 211 5.69 10.35 -8.62
CA PRO A 211 6.42 11.60 -8.38
C PRO A 211 7.39 12.00 -9.50
N SER A 212 7.85 11.02 -10.31
CA SER A 212 8.73 11.25 -11.45
C SER A 212 8.03 11.84 -12.68
N LYS A 213 6.69 12.00 -12.65
CA LYS A 213 5.90 12.52 -13.76
C LYS A 213 5.02 13.67 -13.34
N ASP A 214 5.29 14.84 -13.90
CA ASP A 214 4.51 16.06 -13.66
C ASP A 214 3.07 15.95 -14.16
N ARG A 215 2.19 16.77 -13.57
CA ARG A 215 0.82 16.98 -14.04
C ARG A 215 0.82 17.40 -15.52
N GLY A 216 0.10 16.68 -16.36
CA GLY A 216 0.09 16.87 -17.81
C GLY A 216 0.93 15.85 -18.58
N SER A 217 1.62 14.95 -17.88
CA SER A 217 2.30 13.81 -18.52
C SER A 217 1.31 12.94 -19.29
N VAL A 218 1.78 12.42 -20.41
CA VAL A 218 1.04 11.52 -21.29
C VAL A 218 1.71 10.14 -21.22
N TYR A 219 0.91 9.08 -21.16
CA TYR A 219 1.41 7.71 -21.33
C TYR A 219 0.82 7.10 -22.59
N ASN A 220 1.59 6.18 -23.17
CA ASN A 220 1.15 5.32 -24.25
C ASN A 220 1.21 3.89 -23.71
N LEU A 221 0.06 3.24 -23.60
CA LEU A 221 0.04 1.80 -23.37
C LEU A 221 0.31 1.17 -24.74
N THR A 222 1.55 0.75 -24.99
CA THR A 222 1.92 0.05 -26.22
C THR A 222 1.24 -1.31 -26.25
N THR A 223 -0.02 -1.30 -26.67
CA THR A 223 -0.85 -2.47 -26.93
C THR A 223 -1.36 -2.33 -28.35
N ASN A 224 -1.54 -3.45 -29.05
CA ASN A 224 -2.19 -3.45 -30.37
C ASN A 224 -3.66 -2.97 -30.31
N MET A 225 -4.20 -2.72 -29.11
CA MET A 225 -5.59 -2.37 -28.86
C MET A 225 -5.92 -0.87 -29.03
N ALA A 226 -4.93 0.04 -29.00
CA ALA A 226 -5.15 1.45 -29.36
C ALA A 226 -3.86 2.27 -29.42
N GLU A 227 -3.51 2.84 -30.59
CA GLU A 227 -2.59 3.98 -30.68
C GLU A 227 -3.29 5.24 -30.15
N SER A 228 -3.28 5.43 -28.83
CA SER A 228 -3.82 6.65 -28.23
C SER A 228 -2.94 7.15 -27.09
N TYR A 229 -2.34 8.31 -27.30
CA TYR A 229 -1.73 9.12 -26.24
C TYR A 229 -2.80 9.51 -25.22
N ARG A 230 -2.61 9.18 -23.94
CA ARG A 230 -3.56 9.49 -22.88
C ARG A 230 -2.89 10.19 -21.71
N LEU A 231 -3.64 11.03 -21.00
CA LEU A 231 -3.15 11.66 -19.79
C LEU A 231 -2.86 10.59 -18.72
N VAL A 232 -1.75 10.75 -18.00
CA VAL A 232 -1.23 9.81 -16.98
C VAL A 232 -2.20 9.51 -15.83
N PHE A 233 -3.23 10.34 -15.65
CA PHE A 233 -4.25 10.13 -14.64
C PHE A 233 -5.57 9.72 -15.29
N GLY A 234 -6.13 8.57 -14.88
CA GLY A 234 -7.51 8.21 -15.18
C GLY A 234 -7.75 6.73 -15.33
N LYS A 235 -9.01 6.41 -15.63
CA LYS A 235 -9.45 5.08 -16.02
C LYS A 235 -9.34 4.93 -17.52
N VAL A 236 -8.70 3.86 -17.96
CA VAL A 236 -8.72 3.42 -19.35
C VAL A 236 -9.43 2.09 -19.42
N SER A 237 -10.59 2.09 -20.09
CA SER A 237 -11.23 0.85 -20.50
C SER A 237 -10.50 0.33 -21.72
N LEU A 238 -9.91 -0.85 -21.60
CA LEU A 238 -9.43 -1.65 -22.72
C LEU A 238 -10.48 -2.73 -22.96
N GLN A 239 -11.23 -2.59 -24.04
CA GLN A 239 -12.03 -3.70 -24.52
C GLN A 239 -11.09 -4.63 -25.26
N SER A 240 -11.00 -5.87 -24.82
CA SER A 240 -10.24 -6.86 -25.54
C SER A 240 -11.04 -7.38 -26.70
N GLU A 241 -10.46 -7.40 -27.89
CA GLU A 241 -11.07 -8.07 -29.05
C GLU A 241 -10.84 -9.60 -28.99
N SER A 242 -9.86 -10.08 -28.20
CA SER A 242 -9.59 -11.51 -28.02
C SER A 242 -8.86 -11.87 -26.71
N THR A 243 -8.93 -13.14 -26.28
CA THR A 243 -8.13 -13.64 -25.14
C THR A 243 -6.62 -13.49 -25.38
N ALA A 244 -6.16 -13.56 -26.63
CA ALA A 244 -4.74 -13.46 -26.97
C ALA A 244 -4.16 -12.07 -26.65
N ASP A 245 -4.94 -11.02 -26.92
CA ASP A 245 -4.51 -9.63 -26.69
C ASP A 245 -4.40 -9.32 -25.18
N LEU A 246 -5.30 -9.88 -24.36
CA LEU A 246 -5.19 -9.81 -22.89
C LEU A 246 -3.94 -10.52 -22.37
N VAL A 247 -3.63 -11.71 -22.91
CA VAL A 247 -2.44 -12.45 -22.52
C VAL A 247 -1.17 -11.68 -22.88
N GLU A 248 -1.12 -11.01 -24.03
CA GLU A 248 0.03 -10.17 -24.41
C GLU A 248 0.23 -9.02 -23.40
N LEU A 249 -0.85 -8.31 -23.05
CA LEU A 249 -0.80 -7.23 -22.06
C LEU A 249 -0.35 -7.74 -20.67
N LEU A 250 -0.90 -8.85 -20.20
CA LEU A 250 -0.57 -9.43 -18.90
C LEU A 250 0.90 -9.87 -18.79
N ASN A 251 1.54 -10.17 -19.92
CA ASN A 251 2.94 -10.60 -19.98
C ASN A 251 3.93 -9.47 -20.34
N THR A 252 3.46 -8.23 -20.54
CA THR A 252 4.34 -7.11 -20.91
C THR A 252 5.28 -6.74 -19.76
N GLU A 253 4.70 -6.38 -18.61
CA GLU A 253 5.40 -6.18 -17.35
C GLU A 253 4.51 -6.67 -16.20
N PRO A 254 5.07 -7.09 -15.04
CA PRO A 254 4.26 -7.45 -13.88
C PRO A 254 3.51 -6.24 -13.32
N PHE A 255 2.20 -6.32 -13.17
CA PHE A 255 1.39 -5.29 -12.51
C PHE A 255 0.22 -5.93 -11.72
N PRO A 256 -0.35 -5.25 -10.72
CA PRO A 256 -1.48 -5.78 -9.96
C PRO A 256 -2.76 -5.83 -10.79
N VAL A 257 -3.47 -6.96 -10.75
CA VAL A 257 -4.74 -7.19 -11.44
C VAL A 257 -5.76 -7.72 -10.45
N LEU A 258 -6.91 -7.05 -10.38
CA LEU A 258 -8.10 -7.59 -9.71
C LEU A 258 -8.83 -8.52 -10.69
N PHE A 259 -8.92 -9.79 -10.33
CA PHE A 259 -9.54 -10.83 -11.14
C PHE A 259 -10.35 -11.75 -10.23
N ASP A 260 -11.65 -11.91 -10.52
CA ASP A 260 -12.60 -12.68 -9.70
C ASP A 260 -12.60 -12.31 -8.20
N GLY A 261 -12.47 -11.01 -7.90
CA GLY A 261 -12.43 -10.51 -6.53
C GLY A 261 -11.09 -10.68 -5.81
N GLU A 262 -10.11 -11.31 -6.45
CA GLU A 262 -8.77 -11.51 -5.88
C GLU A 262 -7.71 -10.64 -6.56
N LEU A 263 -6.76 -10.15 -5.76
CA LEU A 263 -5.61 -9.40 -6.27
C LEU A 263 -4.45 -10.33 -6.63
N ARG A 264 -4.13 -10.40 -7.92
CA ARG A 264 -3.05 -11.23 -8.47
C ARG A 264 -2.06 -10.38 -9.25
N TRP A 265 -0.85 -10.88 -9.45
CA TRP A 265 0.05 -10.29 -10.45
C TRP A 265 -0.40 -10.70 -11.84
N SER A 266 -0.23 -9.81 -12.81
CA SER A 266 -0.57 -10.09 -14.22
C SER A 266 0.06 -11.38 -14.74
N THR A 267 1.31 -11.65 -14.38
CA THR A 267 2.08 -12.86 -14.75
C THR A 267 1.62 -14.15 -14.04
N ASP A 268 0.84 -14.02 -12.96
CA ASP A 268 0.27 -15.16 -12.25
C ASP A 268 -1.04 -15.65 -12.90
N ILE A 269 -1.72 -14.83 -13.70
CA ILE A 269 -2.97 -15.18 -14.38
C ILE A 269 -2.65 -16.07 -15.59
N LYS A 270 -3.26 -17.26 -15.65
CA LYS A 270 -3.03 -18.23 -16.72
C LYS A 270 -4.09 -18.08 -17.80
N THR A 271 -3.70 -18.40 -19.03
CA THR A 271 -4.58 -18.28 -20.21
C THR A 271 -5.88 -19.08 -20.10
N HIS A 272 -5.90 -20.19 -19.35
CA HIS A 272 -7.11 -21.00 -19.16
C HIS A 272 -8.10 -20.43 -18.14
N GLU A 273 -7.69 -19.39 -17.40
CA GLU A 273 -8.54 -18.65 -16.46
C GLU A 273 -9.25 -17.48 -17.16
N LEU A 274 -8.83 -17.13 -18.38
CA LEU A 274 -9.38 -16.07 -19.21
C LEU A 274 -10.40 -16.61 -20.22
#